data_AF-A0A2U1JMX6-F1
#
_entry.id   AF-A0A2U1JMX6-F1
#
_cell.length_a   1.000
_cell.length_b   1.000
_cell.length_c   1.000
_cell.angle_alpha   90.00
_cell.angle_beta   90.00
_cell.angle_gamma   90.00
#
_symmetry.space_group_name_H-M   'P 1'
#
loop_
_entity.id
_entity.type
_entity.pdbx_description
1 polymer ?
#
loop_
_entity_poly.entity_id
_entity_poly.type
_entity_poly.pdbx_seq_one_letter_code
_entity_poly.pdbx_strand_id
1 'polypeptide(L)'
;MRKLFIVLAVIFAILGIVFAVLPLGTLALLPIGLGFIFGFIALIKSDINQKNIPKWILIVSGLTLIVVIGKQTLIKDEVAKDVQFEQKKIESKKEDMKDLEGLE
;
A
#
# COMPACT_ATOMS: atom_id res chain seq x y z
N MET A 1 8.85 13.84 -26.54
CA MET A 1 9.16 12.80 -25.52
C MET A 1 8.94 13.26 -24.07
N ARG A 2 9.56 14.35 -23.59
CA ARG A 2 9.42 14.79 -22.18
C ARG A 2 7.97 14.98 -21.73
N LYS A 3 7.15 15.68 -22.53
CA LYS A 3 5.74 15.97 -22.19
C LYS A 3 4.92 14.70 -21.95
N LEU A 4 5.18 13.62 -22.70
CA LEU A 4 4.52 12.32 -22.50
C LEU A 4 4.81 11.76 -21.11
N PHE A 5 6.08 11.72 -20.70
CA PHE A 5 6.47 11.24 -19.38
C PHE A 5 5.96 12.13 -18.25
N ILE A 6 5.86 13.45 -18.46
CA ILE A 6 5.24 14.35 -17.47
C ILE A 6 3.75 14.04 -17.31
N VAL A 7 3.01 13.92 -18.41
CA VAL A 7 1.57 13.59 -18.36
C VAL A 7 1.37 12.24 -17.67
N LEU A 8 2.17 11.24 -18.02
CA LEU A 8 2.11 9.92 -17.41
C LEU A 8 2.44 9.97 -15.90
N ALA A 9 3.48 10.70 -15.51
CA ALA A 9 3.86 10.87 -14.11
C ALA A 9 2.75 11.57 -13.30
N VAL A 10 2.07 12.56 -13.87
CA VAL A 10 0.95 13.25 -13.22
C VAL A 10 -0.24 12.31 -13.03
N ILE A 11 -0.62 11.55 -14.06
CA ILE A 11 -1.72 10.58 -13.97
C ILE A 11 -1.45 9.56 -12.87
N PHE A 12 -0.24 8.99 -12.85
CA PHE A 12 0.14 7.99 -11.85
C PHE A 12 0.32 8.59 -10.45
N ALA A 13 0.78 9.83 -10.33
CA ALA A 13 0.84 10.53 -9.04
C ALA A 13 -0.56 10.75 -8.46
N ILE A 14 -1.53 11.17 -9.28
CA ILE A 14 -2.93 11.32 -8.87
C ILE A 14 -3.51 9.97 -8.46
N LEU A 15 -3.32 8.92 -9.27
CA LEU A 15 -3.75 7.56 -8.93
C LEU A 15 -3.12 7.07 -7.62
N GLY A 16 -1.83 7.37 -7.40
CA GLY A 16 -1.13 7.05 -6.17
C GLY A 16 -1.73 7.71 -4.95
N ILE A 17 -2.10 8.99 -5.05
CA ILE A 17 -2.81 9.71 -3.98
C ILE A 17 -4.18 9.10 -3.73
N VAL A 18 -4.96 8.83 -4.78
CA VAL A 18 -6.28 8.19 -4.66
C VAL A 18 -6.16 6.85 -3.96
N PHE A 19 -5.20 6.02 -4.36
CA PHE A 19 -4.97 4.69 -3.76
C PHE A 19 -4.45 4.78 -2.33
N ALA A 20 -3.69 5.81 -1.98
CA ALA A 20 -3.21 6.04 -0.61
C ALA A 20 -4.31 6.48 0.36
N VAL A 21 -5.30 7.23 -0.16
CA VAL A 21 -6.49 7.65 0.60
C VAL A 21 -7.44 6.47 0.81
N LEU A 22 -7.61 5.63 -0.22
CA LEU A 22 -8.38 4.39 -0.11
C LEU A 22 -7.65 3.35 0.77
N PRO A 23 -8.36 2.46 1.46
CA PRO A 23 -7.76 1.37 2.23
C PRO A 23 -7.28 0.22 1.32
N LEU A 24 -6.53 0.55 0.26
CA LEU A 24 -5.96 -0.43 -0.67
C LEU A 24 -4.61 -0.99 -0.19
N GLY A 25 -4.13 -0.53 0.98
CA GLY A 25 -2.89 -0.96 1.60
C GLY A 25 -1.69 -0.77 0.67
N THR A 26 -0.94 -1.85 0.44
CA THR A 26 0.28 -1.85 -0.36
C THR A 26 0.05 -1.68 -1.86
N LEU A 27 -1.18 -1.83 -2.37
CA LEU A 27 -1.49 -1.62 -3.78
C LEU A 27 -1.22 -0.19 -4.23
N ALA A 28 -1.28 0.79 -3.32
CA ALA A 28 -0.92 2.18 -3.59
C ALA A 28 0.54 2.35 -4.03
N LEU A 29 1.44 1.45 -3.63
CA LEU A 29 2.86 1.50 -4.01
C LEU A 29 3.06 1.35 -5.53
N LEU A 30 2.18 0.64 -6.21
CA LEU A 30 2.31 0.35 -7.64
C LEU A 30 2.15 1.63 -8.50
N PRO A 31 1.05 2.41 -8.41
CA PRO A 31 0.95 3.67 -9.13
C PRO A 31 1.95 4.72 -8.63
N ILE A 32 2.28 4.75 -7.33
CA ILE A 32 3.29 5.69 -6.79
C ILE A 32 4.67 5.40 -7.40
N GLY A 33 5.09 4.13 -7.43
CA GLY A 33 6.36 3.71 -8.02
C GLY A 33 6.46 4.03 -9.50
N LEU A 34 5.40 3.73 -10.27
CA LEU A 34 5.32 4.10 -11.69
C LEU A 34 5.40 5.62 -11.90
N GLY A 35 4.65 6.39 -11.12
CA GLY A 35 4.69 7.85 -11.16
C GLY A 35 6.08 8.41 -10.85
N PHE A 36 6.79 7.80 -9.89
CA PHE A 36 8.16 8.16 -9.54
C PHE A 36 9.14 7.85 -10.67
N ILE A 37 9.07 6.67 -11.29
CA ILE A 37 9.91 6.28 -12.42
C ILE A 37 9.69 7.22 -13.62
N PHE A 38 8.43 7.49 -13.97
CA PHE A 38 8.13 8.41 -15.08
C PHE A 38 8.54 9.85 -14.78
N GLY A 39 8.37 10.31 -13.54
CA GLY A 39 8.85 11.62 -13.08
C GLY A 39 10.38 11.73 -13.17
N PHE A 40 11.10 10.65 -12.84
CA PHE A 40 12.56 10.60 -12.90
C PHE A 40 13.07 10.62 -14.34
N ILE A 41 12.47 9.81 -15.22
CA ILE A 41 12.76 9.82 -16.66
C ILE A 41 12.46 11.21 -17.25
N ALA A 42 11.36 11.84 -16.84
CA ALA A 42 11.03 13.20 -17.26
C ALA A 42 12.08 14.22 -16.81
N LEU A 43 12.65 14.07 -15.60
CA LEU A 43 13.70 14.95 -15.08
C LEU A 43 15.01 14.82 -15.87
N ILE A 44 15.45 13.58 -16.16
CA ILE A 44 16.65 13.33 -16.97
C ILE A 44 16.48 13.95 -18.37
N LYS A 45 15.28 13.85 -18.94
CA LYS A 45 14.97 14.35 -20.28
C LYS A 45 14.62 15.85 -20.35
N SER A 46 14.78 16.58 -19.25
CA SER A 46 14.50 18.01 -19.16
C SER A 46 15.78 18.84 -19.22
N ASP A 47 15.75 19.94 -19.99
CA ASP A 47 16.80 20.96 -19.96
C ASP A 47 16.88 21.64 -18.59
N ILE A 48 18.04 22.23 -18.27
CA ILE A 48 18.33 22.88 -16.98
C ILE A 48 17.22 23.86 -16.56
N ASN A 49 16.68 24.64 -17.49
CA ASN A 49 15.63 25.63 -17.24
C ASN A 49 14.21 25.03 -17.06
N GLN A 50 14.00 23.75 -17.36
CA GLN A 50 12.67 23.11 -17.39
C GLN A 50 12.54 21.93 -16.41
N LYS A 51 13.55 21.71 -15.55
CA LYS A 51 13.57 20.65 -14.53
C LYS A 51 12.66 20.91 -13.32
N ASN A 52 12.10 22.11 -13.19
CA ASN A 52 11.29 22.49 -12.02
C ASN A 52 10.03 21.62 -11.90
N ILE A 53 9.28 21.41 -12.98
CA ILE A 53 8.04 20.62 -12.95
C ILE A 53 8.32 19.14 -12.58
N PRO A 54 9.23 18.40 -13.25
CA PRO A 54 9.56 17.03 -12.86
C PRO A 54 10.07 16.91 -11.42
N LYS A 55 10.84 17.89 -10.93
CA LYS A 55 11.31 17.91 -9.53
C LYS A 55 10.16 17.99 -8.55
N TRP A 56 9.19 18.88 -8.76
CA TRP A 56 8.00 18.99 -7.91
C TRP A 56 7.18 17.69 -7.91
N ILE A 57 7.00 17.06 -9.07
CA ILE A 57 6.31 15.76 -9.17
C ILE A 57 7.03 14.69 -8.33
N LEU A 58 8.36 14.61 -8.40
CA LEU A 58 9.13 13.64 -7.61
C LEU A 58 9.04 13.92 -6.11
N ILE A 59 9.08 15.18 -5.69
CA ILE A 59 8.94 15.56 -4.28
C ILE A 59 7.56 15.14 -3.77
N VAL A 60 6.49 15.45 -4.51
CA VAL A 60 5.12 15.08 -4.14
C VAL A 60 4.97 13.56 -4.07
N SER A 61 5.40 12.84 -5.11
CA SER A 61 5.33 11.37 -5.14
C SER A 61 6.17 10.73 -4.02
N GLY A 62 7.34 11.29 -3.69
CA GLY A 62 8.17 10.84 -2.58
C GLY A 62 7.51 11.07 -1.23
N LEU A 63 6.85 12.21 -1.04
CA LEU A 63 6.11 12.50 0.19
C LEU A 63 4.92 11.53 0.34
N THR A 64 4.16 11.29 -0.72
CA THR A 64 3.07 10.31 -0.74
C THR A 64 3.57 8.90 -0.41
N LEU A 65 4.74 8.52 -0.93
CA LEU A 65 5.36 7.23 -0.62
C LEU A 65 5.68 7.10 0.87
N ILE A 66 6.27 8.12 1.49
CA ILE A 66 6.57 8.14 2.93
C ILE A 66 5.29 8.00 3.75
N VAL A 67 4.21 8.69 3.36
CA VAL A 67 2.91 8.60 4.05
C VAL A 67 2.34 7.18 3.96
N VAL A 68 2.36 6.55 2.78
CA VAL A 68 1.85 5.18 2.59
C VAL A 68 2.66 4.17 3.39
N ILE A 69 3.98 4.24 3.33
CA ILE A 69 4.87 3.36 4.10
C ILE A 69 4.66 3.58 5.61
N GLY A 70 4.56 4.83 6.04
CA GLY A 70 4.30 5.18 7.44
C GLY A 70 2.96 4.62 7.94
N LYS A 71 1.89 4.75 7.16
CA LYS A 71 0.60 4.13 7.50
C LYS A 71 0.72 2.61 7.61
N GLN A 72 1.44 1.96 6.70
CA GLN A 72 1.60 0.50 6.71
C GLN A 72 2.42 -0.03 7.89
N THR A 73 3.42 0.71 8.37
CA THR A 73 4.28 0.27 9.48
C THR A 73 3.72 0.63 10.85
N LEU A 74 2.98 1.75 10.95
CA LEU A 74 2.40 2.23 12.20
C LEU A 74 1.04 1.60 12.50
N ILE A 75 0.24 1.31 11.47
CA ILE A 75 -1.05 0.63 11.61
C ILE A 75 -0.78 -0.86 11.41
N LYS A 76 -0.50 -1.58 12.50
CA LYS A 76 -0.54 -3.03 12.46
C LYS A 76 -1.97 -3.43 12.12
N ASP A 77 -2.14 -4.22 11.06
CA ASP A 77 -3.33 -5.01 10.88
C ASP A 77 -3.43 -5.93 12.11
N GLU A 78 -4.15 -5.48 13.13
CA GLU A 78 -4.59 -6.34 14.20
C GLU A 78 -5.53 -7.34 13.55
N VAL A 79 -5.00 -8.52 13.24
CA VAL A 79 -5.84 -9.70 13.04
C VAL A 79 -6.52 -9.88 14.39
N ALA A 80 -7.74 -9.34 14.51
CA ALA A 80 -8.57 -9.56 15.68
C ALA A 80 -8.64 -11.06 15.86
N LYS A 81 -7.94 -11.59 16.88
CA LYS A 81 -8.07 -12.98 17.24
C LYS A 81 -9.53 -13.17 17.60
N ASP A 82 -10.23 -13.94 16.79
CA ASP A 82 -11.61 -14.29 17.08
C ASP A 82 -11.62 -15.22 18.30
N VAL A 83 -11.69 -14.62 19.49
CA VAL A 83 -11.66 -15.31 20.78
C VAL A 83 -12.82 -16.30 20.87
N GLN A 84 -13.95 -16.00 20.23
CA GLN A 84 -15.08 -16.93 20.15
C GLN A 84 -14.74 -18.17 19.33
N PHE A 85 -14.04 -18.02 18.20
CA PHE A 85 -13.61 -19.17 17.39
C PHE A 85 -12.62 -20.07 18.14
N GLU A 86 -11.64 -19.49 18.85
CA GLU A 86 -10.68 -20.24 19.66
C GLU A 86 -11.36 -20.94 20.85
N GLN A 87 -12.29 -20.28 21.55
CA GLN A 87 -13.08 -20.92 22.61
C GLN A 87 -13.92 -22.08 22.09
N LYS A 88 -14.60 -21.90 20.95
CA LYS A 88 -15.42 -22.94 20.33
C LYS A 88 -14.57 -24.15 19.91
N LYS A 89 -13.34 -23.93 19.46
CA LYS A 89 -12.37 -24.99 19.13
C LYS A 89 -11.91 -25.77 20.37
N ILE A 90 -11.70 -25.08 21.50
CA ILE A 90 -11.34 -25.73 22.76
C ILE A 90 -12.53 -26.53 23.31
N GLU A 91 -13.73 -25.96 23.25
CA GLU A 91 -14.97 -26.59 23.71
C GLU A 91 -15.30 -27.83 22.88
N SER A 92 -15.23 -27.73 21.55
CA SER A 92 -15.43 -28.87 20.64
C SER A 92 -14.40 -29.98 20.89
N LYS A 93 -13.12 -29.65 21.10
CA LYS A 93 -12.11 -30.67 21.45
C LYS A 93 -12.40 -31.37 22.78
N LYS A 94 -12.94 -30.64 23.75
CA LYS A 94 -13.28 -31.19 25.07
C LYS A 94 -14.53 -32.06 24.99
N GLU A 95 -15.48 -31.70 24.14
CA GLU A 95 -16.67 -32.48 23.83
C GLU A 95 -16.29 -33.77 23.09
N ASP A 96 -15.46 -33.69 22.05
CA ASP A 96 -14.93 -34.85 21.31
C ASP A 96 -14.17 -35.82 22.23
N MET A 97 -13.36 -35.32 23.17
CA MET A 97 -12.69 -36.16 24.17
C MET A 97 -13.66 -36.84 25.13
N LYS A 98 -14.69 -36.12 25.58
CA LYS A 98 -15.75 -36.69 26.45
C LYS A 98 -16.53 -37.79 25.74
N ASP A 99 -16.85 -37.57 24.47
CA ASP A 99 -17.55 -38.56 23.66
C ASP A 99 -16.66 -39.79 23.42
N LEU A 100 -15.34 -39.61 23.25
CA LEU A 100 -14.39 -40.72 23.20
C LEU A 100 -14.31 -41.52 24.52
N GLU A 101 -14.22 -40.83 25.65
CA GLU A 101 -14.14 -41.45 26.99
C GLU A 101 -15.44 -42.18 27.37
N GLY A 102 -16.60 -41.74 26.85
CA GLY A 102 -17.89 -42.41 27.06
C GLY A 102 -18.13 -43.63 26.18
N LEU A 103 -17.23 -43.90 25.22
CA LEU A 103 -17.26 -45.07 24.35
C LEU A 103 -16.34 -46.21 24.86
N GLU A 104 -15.58 -45.98 25.94
CA GLU A 104 -14.85 -46.99 26.73
C GLU A 104 -15.68 -47.51 27.92
#